data_AF-A0A345UKU5-F1
#
_entry.id   AF-A0A345UKU5-F1
#
_cell.length_a   1.000
_cell.length_b   1.000
_cell.length_c   1.000
_cell.angle_alpha   90.00
_cell.angle_beta   90.00
_cell.angle_gamma   90.00
#
_symmetry.space_group_name_H-M   'P 1'
#
loop_
_entity.id
_entity.type
_entity.pdbx_description
1 polymer ?
#
loop_
_entity_poly.entity_id
_entity_poly.type
_entity_poly.pdbx_seq_one_letter_code
_entity_poly.pdbx_strand_id
1 'polypeptide(L)'
;MTLHELAQHIDKLQADTQPRWGKMTAQHMVEHLTSTLLLATGKNDVKVYTPQNQLAQMRAFLMSDKPIPRGVVSPAVGSELPKLRNESFEAAVSEFKAELSDFVAYYEANPEAVHINPAFGELSFPEWEQFMKKHFTHHFEQFGLLG
;
A
#
# COMPACT_ATOMS: atom_id res chain seq x y z
N MET A 1 3.00 14.70 0.10
CA MET A 1 2.00 14.40 1.13
C MET A 1 2.63 13.55 2.22
N THR A 2 2.33 13.84 3.48
CA THR A 2 2.66 12.98 4.63
C THR A 2 1.70 11.79 4.70
N LEU A 3 2.05 10.76 5.49
CA LEU A 3 1.11 9.65 5.74
C LEU A 3 -0.17 10.10 6.43
N HIS A 4 -0.08 11.12 7.30
CA HIS A 4 -1.24 11.71 7.96
C HIS A 4 -2.17 12.41 6.96
N GLU A 5 -1.62 13.21 6.04
CA GLU A 5 -2.40 13.85 4.96
C GLU A 5 -3.06 12.80 4.06
N LEU A 6 -2.36 11.71 3.74
CA LEU A 6 -2.92 10.60 2.98
C LEU A 6 -4.06 9.90 3.74
N ALA A 7 -3.96 9.73 5.05
CA ALA A 7 -5.02 9.14 5.86
C ALA A 7 -6.34 9.90 5.73
N GLN A 8 -6.30 11.23 5.66
CA GLN A 8 -7.49 12.08 5.52
C GLN A 8 -8.22 11.87 4.18
N HIS A 9 -7.52 11.43 3.14
CA HIS A 9 -8.14 11.18 1.84
C HIS A 9 -9.04 9.94 1.87
N ILE A 10 -8.80 9.00 2.78
CA ILE A 10 -9.65 7.81 2.92
C ILE A 10 -11.06 8.18 3.38
N ASP A 11 -11.23 9.28 4.10
CA ASP A 11 -12.53 9.75 4.60
C ASP A 11 -13.46 10.22 3.49
N LYS A 12 -12.91 10.53 2.30
CA LYS A 12 -13.68 10.88 1.11
C LYS A 12 -14.24 9.65 0.39
N LEU A 13 -13.71 8.45 0.66
CA LEU A 13 -14.10 7.21 -0.01
C LEU A 13 -15.45 6.72 0.52
N GLN A 14 -16.36 6.39 -0.39
CA GLN A 14 -17.66 5.77 -0.09
C GLN A 14 -17.69 4.33 -0.59
N ALA A 15 -18.54 3.49 0.02
CA ALA A 15 -18.65 2.07 -0.34
C ALA A 15 -18.97 1.83 -1.83
N ASP A 16 -19.71 2.75 -2.47
CA ASP A 16 -20.11 2.70 -3.87
C ASP A 16 -19.15 3.46 -4.81
N THR A 17 -18.06 4.05 -4.30
CA THR A 17 -17.07 4.77 -5.11
C THR A 17 -16.47 3.83 -6.15
N GLN A 18 -16.64 4.17 -7.42
CA GLN A 18 -16.10 3.40 -8.52
C GLN A 18 -14.66 3.84 -8.84
N PRO A 19 -13.76 2.90 -9.16
CA PRO A 19 -12.44 3.27 -9.63
C PRO A 19 -12.54 3.92 -11.02
N ARG A 20 -11.70 4.93 -11.26
CA ARG A 20 -11.50 5.52 -12.59
C ARG A 20 -10.79 4.55 -13.56
N TRP A 21 -10.05 3.57 -13.06
CA TRP A 21 -9.42 2.49 -13.84
C TRP A 21 -9.18 1.23 -12.99
N GLY A 22 -9.09 0.06 -13.62
CA GLY A 22 -8.89 -1.22 -12.92
C GLY A 22 -10.20 -1.84 -12.43
N LYS A 23 -10.09 -2.88 -11.58
CA LYS A 23 -11.25 -3.71 -11.17
C LYS A 23 -11.56 -3.74 -9.67
N MET A 24 -10.74 -3.10 -8.84
CA MET A 24 -10.98 -3.07 -7.39
C MET A 24 -12.26 -2.29 -7.07
N THR A 25 -13.12 -2.84 -6.21
CA THR A 25 -14.16 -2.03 -5.54
C THR A 25 -13.53 -1.18 -4.44
N ALA A 26 -14.28 -0.24 -3.85
CA ALA A 26 -13.80 0.57 -2.74
C ALA A 26 -13.26 -0.29 -1.58
N GLN A 27 -13.99 -1.33 -1.17
CA GLN A 27 -13.54 -2.25 -0.12
C GLN A 27 -12.25 -3.00 -0.52
N HIS A 28 -12.15 -3.51 -1.76
CA HIS A 28 -10.93 -4.17 -2.22
C HIS A 28 -9.72 -3.22 -2.17
N MET A 29 -9.90 -1.95 -2.51
CA MET A 29 -8.82 -0.96 -2.46
C MET A 29 -8.34 -0.75 -1.01
N VAL A 30 -9.25 -0.56 -0.06
CA VAL A 30 -8.89 -0.37 1.35
C VAL A 30 -8.21 -1.62 1.92
N GLU A 31 -8.73 -2.81 1.65
CA GLU A 31 -8.12 -4.06 2.10
C GLU A 31 -6.75 -4.29 1.45
N HIS A 32 -6.57 -3.88 0.19
CA HIS A 32 -5.31 -3.94 -0.51
C HIS A 32 -4.25 -3.05 0.15
N LEU A 33 -4.58 -1.79 0.45
CA LEU A 33 -3.67 -0.88 1.18
C LEU A 33 -3.34 -1.41 2.58
N THR A 34 -4.33 -1.95 3.28
CA THR A 34 -4.16 -2.55 4.62
C THR A 34 -3.21 -3.74 4.56
N SER A 35 -3.35 -4.60 3.56
CA SER A 35 -2.47 -5.76 3.39
C SER A 35 -1.01 -5.35 3.24
N THR A 36 -0.76 -4.23 2.56
CA THR A 36 0.59 -3.65 2.45
C THR A 36 1.13 -3.15 3.79
N LEU A 37 0.30 -2.53 4.64
CA LEU A 37 0.69 -2.11 6.00
C LEU A 37 1.10 -3.30 6.88
N LEU A 38 0.36 -4.41 6.77
CA LEU A 38 0.68 -5.66 7.49
C LEU A 38 2.03 -6.26 7.06
N LEU A 39 2.38 -6.18 5.77
CA LEU A 39 3.71 -6.57 5.29
C LEU A 39 4.80 -5.64 5.84
N ALA A 40 4.52 -4.34 5.84
CA ALA A 40 5.49 -3.32 6.24
C ALA A 40 5.82 -3.33 7.74
N THR A 41 5.01 -4.01 8.56
CA THR A 41 5.21 -4.20 10.01
C THR A 41 5.60 -5.62 10.39
N GLY A 42 5.76 -6.52 9.41
CA GLY A 42 6.09 -7.94 9.63
C GLY A 42 4.97 -8.76 10.25
N LYS A 43 3.73 -8.25 10.27
CA LYS A 43 2.56 -9.02 10.70
C LYS A 43 2.19 -10.12 9.71
N ASN A 44 2.55 -9.92 8.45
CA ASN A 44 2.40 -10.90 7.37
C ASN A 44 3.74 -11.09 6.66
N ASP A 45 4.06 -12.34 6.33
CA ASP A 45 5.23 -12.69 5.54
C ASP A 45 4.96 -12.64 4.03
N VAL A 46 5.98 -12.29 3.26
CA VAL A 46 5.98 -12.36 1.80
C VAL A 46 7.39 -12.63 1.29
N LYS A 47 7.49 -13.23 0.10
CA LYS A 47 8.78 -13.39 -0.59
C LYS A 47 9.02 -12.26 -1.58
N VAL A 48 10.27 -12.07 -1.96
CA VAL A 48 10.66 -11.19 -3.07
C VAL A 48 10.36 -11.90 -4.39
N TYR A 49 9.68 -11.19 -5.31
CA TYR A 49 9.36 -11.70 -6.64
C TYR A 49 10.25 -11.09 -7.73
N THR A 50 10.84 -9.93 -7.46
CA THR A 50 11.80 -9.29 -8.36
C THR A 50 13.13 -10.05 -8.37
N PRO A 51 13.69 -10.39 -9.55
CA PRO A 51 15.02 -10.99 -9.65
C PRO A 51 16.11 -10.15 -8.97
N GLN A 52 17.06 -10.79 -8.30
CA GLN A 52 18.12 -10.10 -7.54
C GLN A 52 18.88 -9.04 -8.34
N ASN A 53 19.15 -9.31 -9.62
CA ASN A 53 19.86 -8.39 -10.52
C ASN A 53 19.04 -7.16 -10.94
N GLN A 54 17.74 -7.12 -10.65
CA GLN A 54 16.85 -5.99 -10.94
C GLN A 54 16.52 -5.14 -9.70
N LEU A 55 16.83 -5.62 -8.49
CA LEU A 55 16.46 -4.93 -7.25
C LEU A 55 17.06 -3.51 -7.14
N ALA A 56 18.31 -3.32 -7.58
CA ALA A 56 18.93 -1.99 -7.56
C ALA A 56 18.17 -0.99 -8.46
N GLN A 57 17.71 -1.42 -9.63
CA GLN A 57 16.91 -0.59 -10.54
C GLN A 57 15.52 -0.31 -9.95
N MET A 58 14.89 -1.32 -9.35
CA MET A 58 13.59 -1.17 -8.69
C MET A 58 13.66 -0.20 -7.50
N ARG A 59 14.70 -0.27 -6.68
CA ARG A 59 14.92 0.68 -5.58
C ARG A 59 15.21 2.10 -6.10
N ALA A 60 15.97 2.24 -7.19
CA ALA A 60 16.13 3.55 -7.84
C ALA A 60 14.80 4.13 -8.35
N PHE A 61 13.90 3.28 -8.88
CA PHE A 61 12.54 3.69 -9.23
C PHE A 61 11.75 4.12 -7.99
N LEU A 62 11.79 3.34 -6.91
CA LEU A 62 11.11 3.66 -5.63
C LEU A 62 11.51 5.06 -5.13
N MET A 63 12.79 5.37 -5.15
CA MET A 63 13.33 6.64 -4.66
C MET A 63 13.22 7.82 -5.65
N SER A 64 12.80 7.59 -6.90
CA SER A 64 12.58 8.66 -7.88
C SER A 64 11.22 9.36 -7.71
N ASP A 65 10.97 10.46 -8.41
CA ASP A 65 9.65 11.10 -8.46
C ASP A 65 8.66 10.43 -9.42
N LYS A 66 9.07 9.37 -10.12
CA LYS A 66 8.19 8.70 -11.09
C LYS A 66 7.02 8.02 -10.37
N PRO A 67 5.76 8.28 -10.79
CA PRO A 67 4.60 7.62 -10.20
C PRO A 67 4.56 6.14 -10.60
N ILE A 68 3.83 5.34 -9.83
CA ILE A 68 3.50 3.96 -10.20
C ILE A 68 2.59 4.00 -11.45
N PRO A 69 2.98 3.37 -12.57
CA PRO A 69 2.16 3.37 -13.78
C PRO A 69 0.78 2.71 -13.56
N ARG A 70 -0.23 3.18 -14.29
CA ARG A 70 -1.55 2.55 -14.29
C ARG A 70 -1.48 1.12 -14.82
N GLY A 71 -2.24 0.21 -14.21
CA GLY A 71 -2.31 -1.18 -14.64
C GLY A 71 -1.14 -2.07 -14.18
N VAL A 72 -0.23 -1.55 -13.36
CA VAL A 72 0.78 -2.39 -12.69
C VAL A 72 0.08 -3.40 -11.80
N VAL A 73 0.47 -4.66 -11.93
CA VAL A 73 -0.03 -5.78 -11.14
C VAL A 73 0.99 -6.09 -10.05
N SER A 74 0.54 -6.19 -8.80
CA SER A 74 1.42 -6.65 -7.71
C SER A 74 1.85 -8.10 -7.98
N PRO A 75 3.15 -8.41 -7.97
CA PRO A 75 3.63 -9.77 -8.24
C PRO A 75 3.22 -10.77 -7.16
N ALA A 76 2.87 -10.30 -5.96
CA ALA A 76 2.39 -11.14 -4.86
C ALA A 76 0.89 -11.48 -4.94
N VAL A 77 0.09 -10.58 -5.52
CA VAL A 77 -1.39 -10.71 -5.58
C VAL A 77 -1.85 -11.27 -6.92
N GLY A 78 -1.13 -10.99 -8.01
CA GLY A 78 -1.52 -11.37 -9.35
C GLY A 78 -2.66 -10.53 -9.90
N SER A 79 -3.18 -10.93 -11.06
CA SER A 79 -4.18 -10.16 -11.79
C SER A 79 -5.57 -10.27 -11.21
N GLU A 80 -5.87 -11.26 -10.36
CA GLU A 80 -7.22 -11.51 -9.84
C GLU A 80 -7.58 -10.71 -8.60
N LEU A 81 -8.89 -10.45 -8.41
CA LEU A 81 -9.35 -9.84 -7.17
C LEU A 81 -9.26 -10.88 -6.06
N PRO A 82 -8.55 -10.58 -4.95
CA PRO A 82 -8.60 -11.41 -3.77
C PRO A 82 -10.02 -11.49 -3.22
N LYS A 83 -10.31 -12.58 -2.51
CA LYS A 83 -11.53 -12.64 -1.70
C LYS A 83 -11.45 -11.55 -0.62
N LEU A 84 -12.52 -10.77 -0.49
CA LEU A 84 -12.67 -9.81 0.61
C LEU A 84 -12.62 -10.54 1.96
N ARG A 85 -11.83 -10.00 2.89
CA ARG A 85 -11.62 -10.59 4.22
C ARG A 85 -12.38 -9.85 5.32
N ASN A 86 -12.70 -8.57 5.15
CA ASN A 86 -13.62 -7.89 6.06
C ASN A 86 -15.07 -8.13 5.66
N GLU A 87 -15.96 -8.14 6.65
CA GLU A 87 -17.40 -8.34 6.45
C GLU A 87 -18.10 -7.15 5.79
N SER A 88 -17.50 -5.96 5.84
CA SER A 88 -18.07 -4.72 5.33
C SER A 88 -17.00 -3.71 4.94
N PHE A 89 -17.41 -2.68 4.18
CA PHE A 89 -16.57 -1.55 3.82
C PHE A 89 -16.11 -0.76 5.06
N GLU A 90 -17.02 -0.54 6.01
CA GLU A 90 -16.76 0.19 7.25
C GLU A 90 -15.75 -0.55 8.13
N ALA A 91 -15.87 -1.88 8.22
CA ALA A 91 -14.88 -2.71 8.91
C ALA A 91 -13.50 -2.61 8.26
N ALA A 92 -13.43 -2.62 6.92
CA ALA A 92 -12.18 -2.46 6.19
C ALA A 92 -11.53 -1.08 6.42
N VAL A 93 -12.31 0.00 6.43
CA VAL A 93 -11.81 1.35 6.71
C VAL A 93 -11.32 1.48 8.15
N SER A 94 -12.05 0.89 9.11
CA SER A 94 -11.66 0.89 10.52
C SER A 94 -10.30 0.21 10.74
N GLU A 95 -10.13 -0.98 10.16
CA GLU A 95 -8.86 -1.72 10.23
C GLU A 95 -7.73 -0.97 9.53
N PHE A 96 -7.96 -0.42 8.33
CA PHE A 96 -6.95 0.37 7.62
C PHE A 96 -6.40 1.50 8.49
N LYS A 97 -7.27 2.25 9.17
CA LYS A 97 -6.87 3.35 10.06
C LYS A 97 -6.07 2.84 11.28
N ALA A 98 -6.49 1.72 11.86
CA ALA A 98 -5.79 1.10 12.98
C ALA A 98 -4.37 0.65 12.54
N GLU A 99 -4.27 -0.04 11.41
CA GLU A 99 -2.99 -0.53 10.87
C GLU A 99 -2.07 0.60 10.39
N LEU A 100 -2.63 1.71 9.92
CA LEU A 100 -1.84 2.89 9.57
C LEU A 100 -1.24 3.55 10.82
N SER A 101 -2.02 3.66 11.89
CA SER A 101 -1.53 4.15 13.18
C SER A 101 -0.47 3.23 13.76
N ASP A 102 -0.68 1.92 13.65
CA ASP A 102 0.27 0.92 14.13
C ASP A 102 1.58 0.93 13.33
N PHE A 103 1.52 1.11 12.00
CA PHE A 103 2.71 1.27 11.18
C PHE A 103 3.62 2.41 11.66
N VAL A 104 3.04 3.57 12.00
CA VAL A 104 3.82 4.71 12.53
C VAL A 104 4.43 4.36 13.89
N ALA A 105 3.61 3.86 14.83
CA ALA A 105 4.06 3.51 16.17
C ALA A 105 5.12 2.39 16.17
N TYR A 106 4.99 1.42 15.27
CA TYR A 106 5.91 0.30 15.11
C TYR A 106 7.32 0.80 14.77
N TYR A 107 7.46 1.71 13.81
CA TYR A 107 8.77 2.22 13.40
C TYR A 107 9.32 3.30 14.33
N GLU A 108 8.48 3.99 15.10
CA GLU A 108 8.95 4.80 16.24
C GLU A 108 9.63 3.94 17.30
N ALA A 109 9.05 2.77 17.61
CA ALA A 109 9.61 1.83 18.58
C ALA A 109 10.77 0.99 18.00
N ASN A 110 10.81 0.77 16.69
CA ASN A 110 11.76 -0.10 16.00
C ASN A 110 12.40 0.61 14.78
N PRO A 111 13.21 1.67 14.99
CA PRO A 111 13.71 2.51 13.90
C PRO A 111 14.60 1.79 12.88
N GLU A 112 15.26 0.70 13.31
CA GLU A 112 16.15 -0.12 12.49
C GLU A 112 15.45 -1.35 11.88
N ALA A 113 14.14 -1.50 12.06
CA ALA A 113 13.41 -2.62 11.50
C ALA A 113 13.46 -2.60 9.96
N VAL A 114 13.57 -3.79 9.38
CA VAL A 114 13.50 -4.00 7.93
C VAL A 114 12.48 -5.09 7.64
N HIS A 115 11.65 -4.87 6.62
CA HIS A 115 10.61 -5.82 6.22
C HIS A 115 10.57 -5.98 4.70
N ILE A 116 10.16 -7.16 4.25
CA ILE A 116 10.16 -7.49 2.82
C ILE A 116 8.99 -6.82 2.10
N ASN A 117 9.32 -6.06 1.06
CA ASN A 117 8.38 -5.69 0.02
C ASN A 117 8.49 -6.66 -1.18
N PRO A 118 7.35 -7.15 -1.73
CA PRO A 118 7.38 -8.17 -2.78
C PRO A 118 8.07 -7.73 -4.07
N ALA A 119 8.12 -6.42 -4.36
CA ALA A 119 8.75 -5.86 -5.56
C ALA A 119 10.14 -5.24 -5.29
N PHE A 120 10.38 -4.72 -4.08
CA PHE A 120 11.57 -3.92 -3.77
C PHE A 120 12.59 -4.62 -2.86
N GLY A 121 12.30 -5.84 -2.38
CA GLY A 121 13.15 -6.55 -1.44
C GLY A 121 12.98 -6.05 -0.01
N GLU A 122 13.97 -6.27 0.84
CA GLU A 122 14.00 -5.70 2.20
C GLU A 122 14.01 -4.18 2.12
N LEU A 123 13.12 -3.54 2.86
CA LEU A 123 13.04 -2.08 2.95
C LEU A 123 13.14 -1.66 4.42
N SER A 124 13.92 -0.60 4.65
CA SER A 124 13.95 0.16 5.90
C SER A 124 12.73 1.06 6.06
N PHE A 125 12.57 1.71 7.22
CA PHE A 125 11.46 2.64 7.44
C PHE A 125 11.35 3.75 6.39
N PRO A 126 12.41 4.50 6.03
CA PRO A 126 12.29 5.57 5.02
C PRO A 126 11.87 5.04 3.64
N GLU A 127 12.30 3.84 3.28
CA GLU A 127 11.94 3.22 2.00
C GLU A 127 10.50 2.71 2.00
N TRP A 128 10.03 2.12 3.10
CA TRP A 128 8.62 1.77 3.28
C TRP A 128 7.73 3.01 3.28
N GLU A 129 8.14 4.07 3.97
CA GLU A 129 7.40 5.34 3.98
C GLU A 129 7.28 5.93 2.57
N GLN A 130 8.39 5.95 1.81
CA GLN A 130 8.41 6.39 0.42
C GLN A 130 7.50 5.52 -0.47
N PHE A 131 7.53 4.19 -0.27
CA PHE A 131 6.65 3.27 -0.98
C PHE A 131 5.18 3.54 -0.67
N MET A 132 4.82 3.67 0.61
CA MET A 132 3.45 3.97 1.04
C MET A 132 2.95 5.27 0.43
N LYS A 133 3.77 6.33 0.42
CA LYS A 133 3.43 7.60 -0.24
C LYS A 133 3.06 7.40 -1.71
N LYS A 134 3.89 6.66 -2.46
CA LYS A 134 3.63 6.37 -3.88
C LYS A 134 2.42 5.46 -4.08
N HIS A 135 2.30 4.42 -3.29
CA HIS A 135 1.25 3.40 -3.40
C HIS A 135 -0.13 3.98 -3.06
N PHE A 136 -0.23 4.74 -1.98
CA PHE A 136 -1.47 5.40 -1.59
C PHE A 136 -1.85 6.47 -2.60
N THR A 137 -0.91 7.29 -3.05
CA THR A 137 -1.15 8.29 -4.10
C THR A 137 -1.71 7.62 -5.36
N HIS A 138 -1.12 6.51 -5.82
CA HIS A 138 -1.61 5.78 -6.99
C HIS A 138 -3.08 5.34 -6.84
N HIS A 139 -3.44 4.74 -5.69
CA HIS A 139 -4.81 4.28 -5.46
C HIS A 139 -5.79 5.42 -5.16
N PHE A 140 -5.35 6.52 -4.56
CA PHE A 140 -6.20 7.70 -4.37
C PHE A 140 -6.45 8.42 -5.68
N GLU A 141 -5.48 8.46 -6.59
CA GLU A 141 -5.73 8.89 -7.97
C GLU A 141 -6.73 7.95 -8.66
N GLN A 142 -6.57 6.64 -8.49
CA GLN A 142 -7.46 5.61 -9.05
C GLN A 142 -8.90 5.79 -8.61
N PHE A 143 -9.14 6.16 -7.36
CA PHE A 143 -10.48 6.39 -6.82
C PHE A 143 -10.90 7.86 -6.84
N GLY A 144 -10.07 8.74 -7.40
CA GLY A 144 -10.37 10.15 -7.54
C GLY A 144 -10.50 10.94 -6.23
N LEU A 145 -9.75 10.53 -5.21
CA LEU A 145 -9.78 11.13 -3.87
C LEU A 145 -8.86 12.35 -3.76
N LEU A 146 -7.86 12.47 -4.65
CA LEU A 146 -6.96 13.62 -4.73
C LEU A 146 -7.67 14.76 -5.46
N GLY A 147 -8.21 15.70 -4.69
CA GLY A 147 -9.02 16.83 -5.16
C GLY A 147 -9.55 17.67 -4.02
#